data_AF-A0A524L822-F1
#
_entry.id   AF-A0A524L822-F1
#
_cell.length_a   1.000
_cell.length_b   1.000
_cell.length_c   1.000
_cell.angle_alpha   90.00
_cell.angle_beta   90.00
_cell.angle_gamma   90.00
#
_symmetry.space_group_name_H-M   'P 1'
#
loop_
_entity.id
_entity.type
_entity.pdbx_description
1 polymer ?
#
loop_
_entity_poly.entity_id
_entity_poly.type
_entity_poly.pdbx_seq_one_letter_code
_entity_poly.pdbx_strand_id
1 'polypeptide(L)'
;MLSSNQSRFIVALMLTLIVLSPSVTGVSNTNFIITPSRTLTLAAPTITGPTLFEYENGTKGEIIEYDAFDADPRNWSATVDGSDYDSGLWDGGSITVYLVYLRTRGLINTLPQEFTFVVSVFNMANESDSVTTTVRVIQDTTAPIITQPANITYEEGRFGNEIQWNITESNPDFYNISRISNEPGTNSSVLETGNWNGDDIVINVDGLNASRWYLYTLFVNDTLGMNATSTVNVTVLADITNPAISSPDDVSFEFGDTGFEVRWNAYDSNPKNYSIEVLIHFNDTIYGTGQLNRTFHSPLNFSQPDWIFANPDGGDISVSLDGLFLGNYTFSITAFDIFNHTTSDSVFIEIYPDIRAPVIDADDDLVYEEGYTGYNITWGTEENNPL
;
A
#
# COMPACT_ATOMS: atom_id res chain seq x y z
N MET A 1 -34.83 50.21 -33.98
CA MET A 1 -35.67 49.36 -34.84
C MET A 1 -35.75 48.01 -34.11
N LEU A 2 -36.70 47.73 -33.20
CA LEU A 2 -38.16 47.51 -33.42
C LEU A 2 -38.38 46.61 -34.64
N SER A 3 -39.09 45.48 -34.62
CA SER A 3 -40.09 44.91 -33.69
C SER A 3 -40.47 43.53 -34.30
N SER A 4 -40.52 42.42 -33.55
CA SER A 4 -41.76 41.77 -33.01
C SER A 4 -42.60 41.01 -34.06
N ASN A 5 -43.34 39.92 -33.83
CA ASN A 5 -43.94 39.27 -32.65
C ASN A 5 -44.54 37.91 -33.14
N GLN A 6 -44.54 36.80 -32.38
CA GLN A 6 -45.64 36.29 -31.51
C GLN A 6 -47.02 36.15 -32.21
N SER A 7 -47.93 35.19 -31.98
CA SER A 7 -48.12 34.10 -31.02
C SER A 7 -49.44 33.34 -31.37
N ARG A 8 -49.47 32.01 -31.12
CA ARG A 8 -50.53 31.09 -30.62
C ARG A 8 -52.05 31.38 -30.76
N PHE A 9 -52.82 30.30 -31.02
CA PHE A 9 -54.16 29.84 -30.49
C PHE A 9 -54.94 29.09 -31.61
N ILE A 10 -55.90 28.15 -31.47
CA ILE A 10 -56.29 27.06 -30.53
C ILE A 10 -57.59 26.43 -31.12
N VAL A 11 -57.78 25.09 -31.03
CA VAL A 11 -59.07 24.33 -30.89
C VAL A 11 -60.07 24.36 -32.08
N ALA A 12 -60.36 23.26 -32.80
CA ALA A 12 -60.99 21.95 -32.52
C ALA A 12 -62.53 21.89 -32.70
N LEU A 13 -62.98 20.77 -33.30
CA LEU A 13 -64.11 19.91 -32.86
C LEU A 13 -65.40 19.80 -33.76
N MET A 14 -65.72 18.54 -34.12
CA MET A 14 -67.06 17.89 -34.35
C MET A 14 -67.89 18.31 -35.60
N LEU A 15 -68.75 17.50 -36.24
CA LEU A 15 -69.15 16.07 -36.28
C LEU A 15 -70.21 15.95 -37.42
N THR A 16 -70.54 14.73 -37.87
CA THR A 16 -71.80 14.28 -38.54
C THR A 16 -72.01 14.62 -40.03
N LEU A 17 -72.64 13.81 -40.89
CA LEU A 17 -73.00 12.38 -41.05
C LEU A 17 -73.78 12.31 -42.40
N ILE A 18 -74.09 11.09 -42.85
CA ILE A 18 -75.10 10.68 -43.87
C ILE A 18 -74.53 10.34 -45.28
N VAL A 19 -74.20 9.07 -45.64
CA VAL A 19 -75.07 7.87 -45.92
C VAL A 19 -75.53 7.90 -47.40
N LEU A 20 -75.40 6.89 -48.28
CA LEU A 20 -75.83 5.47 -48.30
C LEU A 20 -75.32 4.86 -49.63
N SER A 21 -74.85 3.60 -49.75
CA SER A 21 -75.66 2.40 -50.07
C SER A 21 -74.79 1.30 -50.77
N PRO A 22 -75.24 0.01 -50.92
CA PRO A 22 -74.67 -1.17 -50.23
C PRO A 22 -74.29 -2.32 -51.21
N SER A 23 -73.58 -3.40 -50.87
CA SER A 23 -74.05 -4.69 -50.27
C SER A 23 -72.99 -5.76 -50.64
N VAL A 24 -72.19 -6.30 -49.71
CA VAL A 24 -72.29 -7.60 -48.98
C VAL A 24 -72.56 -8.87 -49.83
N THR A 25 -71.55 -9.74 -49.91
CA THR A 25 -71.46 -11.19 -49.53
C THR A 25 -70.07 -11.71 -49.96
N GLY A 26 -69.27 -12.55 -49.29
CA GLY A 26 -69.32 -13.28 -48.03
C GLY A 26 -68.03 -14.15 -47.92
N VAL A 27 -67.42 -14.13 -46.72
CA VAL A 27 -66.66 -15.17 -45.98
C VAL A 27 -65.58 -16.03 -46.69
N SER A 28 -64.33 -15.89 -46.23
CA SER A 28 -63.58 -16.99 -45.57
C SER A 28 -62.31 -16.48 -44.88
N ASN A 29 -62.20 -16.78 -43.58
CA ASN A 29 -61.03 -16.62 -42.73
C ASN A 29 -59.73 -17.08 -43.39
N THR A 30 -58.71 -16.22 -43.38
CA THR A 30 -57.33 -16.67 -43.33
C THR A 30 -56.70 -16.08 -42.07
N ASN A 31 -56.83 -16.82 -40.96
CA ASN A 31 -55.88 -16.70 -39.86
C ASN A 31 -54.52 -17.11 -40.40
N PHE A 32 -53.77 -16.17 -40.98
CA PHE A 32 -52.35 -16.36 -41.18
C PHE A 32 -51.70 -16.23 -39.81
N ILE A 33 -51.53 -17.36 -39.13
CA ILE A 33 -50.48 -17.48 -38.13
C ILE A 33 -49.18 -17.44 -38.93
N ILE A 34 -48.58 -16.26 -39.03
CA ILE A 34 -47.17 -16.19 -39.39
C ILE A 34 -46.44 -16.67 -38.13
N THR A 35 -46.20 -17.98 -38.03
CA THR A 35 -45.09 -18.46 -37.22
C THR A 35 -43.83 -17.90 -37.87
N PRO A 36 -43.02 -17.06 -37.19
CA PRO A 36 -41.71 -16.72 -37.70
C PRO A 36 -40.87 -18.00 -37.68
N SER A 37 -40.89 -18.78 -38.76
CA SER A 37 -39.89 -19.79 -39.02
C SER A 37 -38.67 -19.07 -39.57
N ARG A 38 -37.96 -18.38 -38.67
CA ARG A 38 -36.57 -18.03 -38.91
C ARG A 38 -35.76 -19.19 -38.33
N THR A 39 -35.71 -20.31 -39.06
CA THR A 39 -34.57 -21.22 -38.93
C THR A 39 -33.37 -20.46 -39.46
N LEU A 40 -32.76 -19.65 -38.60
CA LEU A 40 -31.36 -19.30 -38.76
C LEU A 40 -30.63 -20.64 -38.77
N THR A 41 -30.19 -21.08 -39.95
CA THR A 41 -29.11 -22.06 -40.00
C THR A 41 -27.94 -21.37 -39.32
N LEU A 42 -27.62 -21.80 -38.10
CA LEU A 42 -26.42 -21.35 -37.40
C LEU A 42 -25.23 -21.58 -38.33
N ALA A 43 -24.35 -20.58 -38.42
CA ALA A 43 -23.14 -20.71 -39.21
C ALA A 43 -22.22 -21.74 -38.53
N ALA A 44 -21.47 -22.50 -39.32
CA ALA A 44 -20.43 -23.38 -38.81
C ALA A 44 -19.44 -22.58 -37.93
N PRO A 45 -18.80 -23.23 -36.95
CA PRO A 45 -17.83 -22.56 -36.10
C PRO A 45 -16.67 -22.05 -36.96
N THR A 46 -16.02 -20.98 -36.51
CA THR A 46 -14.83 -20.42 -37.16
C THR A 46 -13.67 -20.38 -36.18
N ILE A 47 -12.45 -20.63 -36.65
CA ILE A 47 -11.23 -20.43 -35.87
C ILE A 47 -10.09 -19.90 -36.74
N THR A 48 -9.37 -18.91 -36.23
CA THR A 48 -8.17 -18.35 -36.87
C THR A 48 -7.08 -18.10 -35.83
N GLY A 49 -5.83 -18.04 -36.26
CA GLY A 49 -4.69 -17.85 -35.37
C GLY A 49 -3.37 -17.76 -36.14
N PRO A 50 -2.23 -17.67 -35.43
CA PRO A 50 -0.93 -17.55 -36.07
C PRO A 50 -0.58 -18.85 -36.82
N THR A 51 0.08 -18.70 -37.98
CA THR A 51 0.62 -19.84 -38.74
C THR A 51 1.96 -20.33 -38.18
N LEU A 52 2.73 -19.42 -37.58
CA LEU A 52 4.01 -19.68 -36.94
C LEU A 52 4.04 -18.94 -35.61
N PHE A 53 4.45 -19.64 -34.56
CA PHE A 53 4.75 -19.08 -33.24
C PHE A 53 6.15 -19.55 -32.84
N GLU A 54 7.07 -18.63 -32.57
CA GLU A 54 8.46 -18.94 -32.21
C GLU A 54 8.78 -18.34 -30.83
N TYR A 55 9.39 -19.13 -29.95
CA TYR A 55 9.79 -18.68 -28.62
C TYR A 55 11.05 -19.40 -28.13
N GLU A 56 11.78 -18.77 -27.21
CA GLU A 56 13.00 -19.32 -26.62
C GLU A 56 12.67 -20.40 -25.58
N ASN A 57 13.46 -21.47 -25.58
CA ASN A 57 13.27 -22.55 -24.62
C ASN A 57 13.44 -22.02 -23.19
N GLY A 58 12.40 -22.20 -22.37
CA GLY A 58 12.40 -21.85 -20.96
C GLY A 58 11.70 -20.53 -20.61
N THR A 59 11.32 -19.72 -21.61
CA THR A 59 10.38 -18.62 -21.42
C THR A 59 9.10 -19.12 -20.72
N LYS A 60 8.72 -18.43 -19.64
CA LYS A 60 7.61 -18.82 -18.78
C LYS A 60 6.32 -18.20 -19.29
N GLY A 61 5.24 -18.99 -19.28
CA GLY A 61 3.89 -18.46 -19.51
C GLY A 61 3.50 -18.25 -20.96
N GLU A 62 4.29 -18.76 -21.92
CA GLU A 62 3.94 -18.67 -23.33
C GLU A 62 2.61 -19.36 -23.65
N ILE A 63 1.76 -18.64 -24.37
CA ILE A 63 0.43 -19.06 -24.80
C ILE A 63 0.22 -18.73 -26.27
N ILE A 64 -0.65 -19.49 -26.92
CA ILE A 64 -1.17 -19.14 -28.23
C ILE A 64 -2.66 -18.83 -28.08
N GLU A 65 -3.05 -17.64 -28.50
CA GLU A 65 -4.44 -17.24 -28.57
C GLU A 65 -4.98 -17.43 -30.00
N TYR A 66 -6.17 -18.01 -30.07
CA TYR A 66 -6.90 -18.26 -31.30
C TYR A 66 -8.24 -17.53 -31.26
N ASP A 67 -8.52 -16.79 -32.32
CA ASP A 67 -9.82 -16.13 -32.50
C ASP A 67 -10.82 -17.16 -33.03
N ALA A 68 -11.65 -17.66 -32.12
CA ALA A 68 -12.72 -18.61 -32.44
C ALA A 68 -14.10 -18.01 -32.13
N PHE A 69 -15.11 -18.45 -32.90
CA PHE A 69 -16.49 -18.03 -32.66
C PHE A 69 -17.50 -19.08 -33.12
N ASP A 70 -18.50 -19.33 -32.28
CA ASP A 70 -19.79 -19.96 -32.63
C ASP A 70 -20.85 -19.50 -31.62
N ALA A 71 -22.11 -19.41 -32.06
CA ALA A 71 -23.24 -19.03 -31.21
C ALA A 71 -23.86 -20.20 -30.44
N ASP A 72 -23.55 -21.45 -30.81
CA ASP A 72 -23.98 -22.68 -30.14
C ASP A 72 -22.77 -23.64 -29.90
N PRO A 73 -21.78 -23.19 -29.12
CA PRO A 73 -20.50 -23.88 -28.93
C PRO A 73 -20.63 -25.14 -28.06
N ARG A 74 -19.72 -26.11 -28.27
CA ARG A 74 -19.69 -27.35 -27.49
C ARG A 74 -18.35 -27.57 -26.79
N ASN A 75 -17.30 -27.83 -27.56
CA ASN A 75 -15.98 -28.17 -27.04
C ASN A 75 -14.88 -27.82 -28.04
N TRP A 76 -13.63 -27.85 -27.57
CA TRP A 76 -12.44 -27.68 -28.37
C TRP A 76 -11.40 -28.74 -28.03
N SER A 77 -10.47 -28.99 -28.95
CA SER A 77 -9.33 -29.89 -28.75
C SER A 77 -8.09 -29.36 -29.46
N ALA A 78 -6.94 -29.50 -28.84
CA ALA A 78 -5.63 -29.27 -29.43
C ALA A 78 -4.84 -30.58 -29.47
N THR A 79 -4.23 -30.86 -30.62
CA THR A 79 -3.22 -31.92 -30.76
C THR A 79 -1.86 -31.33 -31.07
N VAL A 80 -0.80 -31.98 -30.59
CA VAL A 80 0.59 -31.68 -30.91
C VAL A 80 1.18 -32.89 -31.64
N ASP A 81 1.70 -32.69 -32.86
CA ASP A 81 2.24 -33.76 -33.72
C ASP A 81 1.31 -34.99 -33.85
N GLY A 82 0.00 -34.73 -33.88
CA GLY A 82 -1.05 -35.75 -33.98
C GLY A 82 -1.39 -36.49 -32.68
N SER A 83 -0.77 -36.12 -31.55
CA SER A 83 -1.10 -36.63 -30.21
C SER A 83 -1.93 -35.63 -29.42
N ASP A 84 -2.81 -36.10 -28.55
CA ASP A 84 -3.64 -35.23 -27.71
C ASP A 84 -2.78 -34.31 -26.83
N TYR A 85 -3.04 -33.00 -26.90
CA TYR A 85 -2.31 -32.00 -26.13
C TYR A 85 -3.18 -31.43 -25.01
N ASP A 86 -4.35 -30.89 -25.38
CA ASP A 86 -5.28 -30.26 -24.47
C ASP A 86 -6.70 -30.30 -25.05
N SER A 87 -7.72 -30.16 -24.21
CA SER A 87 -9.11 -30.09 -24.66
C SER A 87 -10.01 -29.55 -23.55
N GLY A 88 -11.15 -28.99 -23.92
CA GLY A 88 -12.09 -28.46 -22.94
C GLY A 88 -13.46 -28.16 -23.52
N LEU A 89 -14.38 -27.77 -22.63
CA LEU A 89 -15.63 -27.12 -23.06
C LEU A 89 -15.29 -25.78 -23.71
N TRP A 90 -16.10 -25.41 -24.70
CA TRP A 90 -15.94 -24.15 -25.43
C TRP A 90 -17.18 -23.29 -25.21
N ASP A 91 -16.96 -22.01 -24.89
CA ASP A 91 -18.00 -21.03 -24.61
C ASP A 91 -18.35 -20.14 -25.81
N GLY A 92 -17.73 -20.41 -26.97
CA GLY A 92 -17.99 -19.71 -28.23
C GLY A 92 -17.08 -18.49 -28.44
N GLY A 93 -16.10 -18.25 -27.56
CA GLY A 93 -15.09 -17.20 -27.70
C GLY A 93 -13.71 -17.72 -28.09
N SER A 94 -12.69 -16.88 -27.86
CA SER A 94 -11.29 -17.22 -28.15
C SER A 94 -10.80 -18.46 -27.39
N ILE A 95 -9.88 -19.21 -28.00
CA ILE A 95 -9.23 -20.37 -27.39
C ILE A 95 -7.79 -20.02 -27.04
N THR A 96 -7.36 -20.37 -25.82
CA THR A 96 -5.97 -20.23 -25.38
C THR A 96 -5.33 -21.60 -25.23
N VAL A 97 -4.20 -21.82 -25.91
CA VAL A 97 -3.37 -23.02 -25.75
C VAL A 97 -2.12 -22.68 -24.96
N TYR A 98 -1.93 -23.32 -23.81
CA TYR A 98 -0.78 -23.10 -22.94
C TYR A 98 0.42 -23.93 -23.38
N LEU A 99 1.52 -23.29 -23.79
CA LEU A 99 2.73 -23.99 -24.26
C LEU A 99 3.57 -24.58 -23.14
N VAL A 100 3.28 -24.24 -21.89
CA VAL A 100 3.95 -24.76 -20.69
C VAL A 100 3.98 -26.29 -20.64
N TYR A 101 2.99 -26.98 -21.24
CA TYR A 101 2.94 -28.44 -21.27
C TYR A 101 4.00 -29.08 -22.18
N LEU A 102 4.54 -28.36 -23.16
CA LEU A 102 5.68 -28.85 -23.95
C LEU A 102 6.88 -29.12 -23.04
N ARG A 103 7.10 -28.26 -22.04
CA ARG A 103 8.16 -28.41 -21.04
C ARG A 103 7.79 -29.39 -19.93
N THR A 104 6.63 -29.23 -19.29
CA THR A 104 6.27 -30.04 -18.10
C THR A 104 6.02 -31.51 -18.42
N ARG A 105 5.68 -31.83 -19.68
CA ARG A 105 5.54 -33.22 -20.16
C ARG A 105 6.82 -33.75 -20.85
N GLY A 106 7.91 -32.97 -20.89
CA GLY A 106 9.17 -33.39 -21.48
C GLY A 106 9.10 -33.68 -22.99
N LEU A 107 8.32 -32.89 -23.74
CA LEU A 107 8.16 -33.06 -25.20
C LEU A 107 9.31 -32.42 -25.99
N ILE A 108 10.02 -31.46 -25.37
CA ILE A 108 11.20 -30.80 -25.93
C ILE A 108 12.42 -31.67 -25.63
N ASN A 109 13.01 -32.26 -26.68
CA ASN A 109 14.14 -33.17 -26.58
C ASN A 109 15.40 -32.66 -27.29
N THR A 110 15.23 -31.76 -28.27
CA THR A 110 16.32 -31.14 -29.04
C THR A 110 16.00 -29.67 -29.29
N LEU A 111 16.99 -28.83 -29.57
CA LEU A 111 16.78 -27.43 -29.95
C LEU A 111 17.57 -27.10 -31.23
N PRO A 112 17.00 -26.32 -32.17
CA PRO A 112 15.58 -25.94 -32.22
C PRO A 112 14.67 -27.16 -32.47
N GLN A 113 13.44 -27.11 -31.99
CA GLN A 113 12.42 -28.14 -32.24
C GLN A 113 11.11 -27.51 -32.69
N GLU A 114 10.49 -28.12 -33.69
CA GLU A 114 9.21 -27.69 -34.24
C GLU A 114 8.12 -28.68 -33.86
N PHE A 115 6.96 -28.13 -33.49
CA PHE A 115 5.74 -28.87 -33.18
C PHE A 115 4.63 -28.41 -34.12
N THR A 116 3.81 -29.34 -34.59
CA THR A 116 2.61 -29.02 -35.36
C THR A 116 1.41 -29.07 -34.43
N PHE A 117 0.87 -27.90 -34.10
CA PHE A 117 -0.38 -27.78 -33.36
C PHE A 117 -1.56 -27.75 -34.33
N VAL A 118 -2.57 -28.56 -34.04
CA VAL A 118 -3.88 -28.49 -34.71
C VAL A 118 -4.92 -28.25 -33.64
N VAL A 119 -5.58 -27.10 -33.70
CA VAL A 119 -6.65 -26.71 -32.77
C VAL A 119 -7.96 -26.76 -33.51
N SER A 120 -8.91 -27.52 -32.96
CA SER A 120 -10.24 -27.73 -33.53
C SER A 120 -11.31 -27.28 -32.55
N VAL A 121 -12.33 -26.62 -33.06
CA VAL A 121 -13.53 -26.20 -32.31
C VAL A 121 -14.75 -26.92 -32.85
N PHE A 122 -15.71 -27.23 -31.98
CA PHE A 122 -16.92 -27.97 -32.32
C PHE A 122 -18.15 -27.30 -31.73
N ASN A 123 -19.23 -27.27 -32.51
CA ASN A 123 -20.53 -26.78 -32.06
C ASN A 123 -21.48 -27.92 -31.67
N MET A 124 -22.66 -27.59 -31.16
CA MET A 124 -23.67 -28.57 -30.73
C MET A 124 -24.27 -29.36 -31.90
N ALA A 125 -24.22 -28.83 -33.13
CA ALA A 125 -24.58 -29.52 -34.35
C ALA A 125 -23.49 -30.49 -34.85
N ASN A 126 -22.35 -30.58 -34.16
CA ASN A 126 -21.18 -31.39 -34.50
C ASN A 126 -20.50 -30.95 -35.80
N GLU A 127 -20.64 -29.69 -36.18
CA GLU A 127 -19.80 -29.02 -37.17
C GLU A 127 -18.49 -28.58 -36.50
N SER A 128 -17.41 -28.46 -37.29
CA SER A 128 -16.09 -28.13 -36.77
C SER A 128 -15.28 -27.32 -37.75
N ASP A 129 -14.38 -26.50 -37.21
CA ASP A 129 -13.32 -25.83 -37.95
C ASP A 129 -11.99 -26.01 -37.20
N SER A 130 -10.88 -25.90 -37.93
CA SER A 130 -9.56 -26.15 -37.37
C SER A 130 -8.49 -25.25 -37.96
N VAL A 131 -7.53 -24.87 -37.13
CA VAL A 131 -6.36 -24.09 -37.52
C VAL A 131 -5.09 -24.87 -37.19
N THR A 132 -4.09 -24.75 -38.06
CA THR A 132 -2.77 -25.34 -37.86
C THR A 132 -1.77 -24.24 -37.56
N THR A 133 -1.00 -24.41 -36.49
CA THR A 133 0.10 -23.52 -36.09
C THR A 133 1.38 -24.33 -35.95
N THR A 134 2.44 -23.90 -36.61
CA THR A 134 3.78 -24.41 -36.33
C THR A 134 4.34 -23.66 -35.12
N VAL A 135 4.74 -24.40 -34.08
CA VAL A 135 5.40 -23.85 -32.90
C VAL A 135 6.87 -24.22 -32.94
N ARG A 136 7.74 -23.23 -33.01
CA ARG A 136 9.20 -23.42 -33.07
C ARG A 136 9.83 -22.99 -31.75
N VAL A 137 10.37 -23.97 -31.01
CA VAL A 137 11.12 -23.73 -29.79
C VAL A 137 12.60 -23.63 -30.16
N ILE A 138 13.21 -22.48 -29.90
CA ILE A 138 14.62 -22.22 -30.21
C ILE A 138 15.48 -22.24 -28.95
N GLN A 139 16.81 -22.34 -29.12
CA GLN A 139 17.72 -22.22 -27.99
C GLN A 139 17.74 -20.76 -27.52
N ASP A 140 17.73 -20.55 -26.21
CA ASP A 140 18.02 -19.24 -25.62
C ASP A 140 19.49 -18.87 -25.88
N THR A 141 19.67 -17.65 -26.37
CA THR A 141 20.98 -17.05 -26.68
C THR A 141 21.11 -15.64 -26.11
N THR A 142 20.15 -15.23 -25.28
CA THR A 142 20.09 -13.89 -24.70
C THR A 142 20.59 -13.92 -23.27
N ALA A 143 21.58 -13.10 -22.96
CA ALA A 143 22.01 -12.90 -21.58
C ALA A 143 20.95 -12.08 -20.82
N PRO A 144 20.93 -12.16 -19.47
CA PRO A 144 20.02 -11.34 -18.67
C PRO A 144 20.16 -9.86 -19.00
N ILE A 145 19.04 -9.16 -19.15
CA ILE A 145 19.05 -7.72 -19.46
C ILE A 145 18.73 -6.95 -18.19
N ILE A 146 19.72 -6.21 -17.67
CA ILE A 146 19.52 -5.33 -16.53
C ILE A 146 19.27 -3.90 -17.03
N THR A 147 18.13 -3.32 -16.66
CA THR A 147 17.91 -1.88 -16.82
C THR A 147 18.72 -1.15 -15.75
N GLN A 148 19.82 -0.50 -16.17
CA GLN A 148 20.75 0.16 -15.25
C GLN A 148 20.04 1.22 -14.38
N PRO A 149 20.03 1.05 -13.05
CA PRO A 149 19.48 2.06 -12.14
C PRO A 149 20.36 3.32 -12.11
N ALA A 150 19.76 4.45 -11.74
CA ALA A 150 20.51 5.67 -11.46
C ALA A 150 21.36 5.52 -10.19
N ASN A 151 22.44 6.30 -10.10
CA ASN A 151 23.17 6.46 -8.85
C ASN A 151 22.29 7.15 -7.79
N ILE A 152 22.50 6.78 -6.53
CA ILE A 152 21.71 7.28 -5.41
C ILE A 152 22.57 8.26 -4.60
N THR A 153 21.97 9.39 -4.21
CA THR A 153 22.55 10.33 -3.26
C THR A 153 21.53 10.68 -2.20
N TYR A 154 21.90 10.54 -0.92
CA TYR A 154 21.01 10.87 0.20
C TYR A 154 21.83 11.36 1.42
N GLU A 155 21.18 11.99 2.41
CA GLU A 155 21.81 12.47 3.65
C GLU A 155 21.93 11.36 4.69
N GLU A 156 23.06 11.29 5.41
CA GLU A 156 23.31 10.27 6.44
C GLU A 156 22.14 10.15 7.43
N GLY A 157 21.71 8.92 7.70
CA GLY A 157 20.58 8.63 8.58
C GLY A 157 19.21 8.67 7.91
N ARG A 158 19.08 9.11 6.64
CA ARG A 158 17.82 8.98 5.89
C ARG A 158 17.46 7.51 5.68
N PHE A 159 16.17 7.20 5.82
CA PHE A 159 15.59 5.87 5.62
C PHE A 159 14.80 5.78 4.30
N GLY A 160 14.57 4.55 3.84
CA GLY A 160 13.77 4.26 2.65
C GLY A 160 14.55 4.35 1.34
N ASN A 161 15.88 4.31 1.40
CA ASN A 161 16.72 4.29 0.22
C ASN A 161 16.99 2.84 -0.19
N GLU A 162 16.70 2.53 -1.46
CA GLU A 162 16.89 1.21 -2.04
C GLU A 162 17.42 1.30 -3.46
N ILE A 163 18.19 0.31 -3.87
CA ILE A 163 18.50 0.08 -5.28
C ILE A 163 17.55 -0.99 -5.78
N GLN A 164 16.78 -0.67 -6.83
CA GLN A 164 15.97 -1.63 -7.56
C GLN A 164 16.58 -1.87 -8.94
N TRP A 165 16.99 -3.11 -9.21
CA TRP A 165 17.39 -3.56 -10.54
C TRP A 165 16.21 -4.22 -11.22
N ASN A 166 15.75 -3.61 -12.32
CA ASN A 166 14.74 -4.22 -13.18
C ASN A 166 15.42 -5.12 -14.19
N ILE A 167 15.07 -6.40 -14.20
CA ILE A 167 15.80 -7.43 -14.95
C ILE A 167 14.83 -8.22 -15.82
N THR A 168 15.22 -8.48 -17.06
CA THR A 168 14.47 -9.34 -17.98
C THR A 168 15.32 -10.55 -18.33
N GLU A 169 14.79 -11.73 -18.02
CA GLU A 169 15.41 -13.03 -18.29
C GLU A 169 14.35 -14.13 -18.32
N SER A 170 14.42 -15.00 -19.33
CA SER A 170 13.53 -16.15 -19.52
C SER A 170 13.98 -17.38 -18.73
N ASN A 171 15.29 -17.53 -18.52
CA ASN A 171 15.97 -18.68 -17.95
C ASN A 171 16.85 -18.36 -16.71
N PRO A 172 16.30 -17.67 -15.70
CA PRO A 172 17.08 -17.21 -14.55
C PRO A 172 17.64 -18.37 -13.72
N ASP A 173 18.87 -18.21 -13.22
CA ASP A 173 19.54 -19.22 -12.39
C ASP A 173 20.00 -18.66 -11.05
N PHE A 174 20.89 -17.66 -11.08
CA PHE A 174 21.59 -17.21 -9.88
C PHE A 174 21.88 -15.70 -9.89
N TYR A 175 21.93 -15.11 -8.69
CA TYR A 175 22.34 -13.73 -8.47
C TYR A 175 23.29 -13.57 -7.29
N ASN A 176 24.03 -12.47 -7.31
CA ASN A 176 24.94 -12.05 -6.26
C ASN A 176 25.01 -10.53 -6.20
N ILE A 177 24.77 -9.96 -5.03
CA ILE A 177 24.94 -8.54 -4.73
C ILE A 177 26.18 -8.38 -3.85
N SER A 178 27.13 -7.60 -4.34
CA SER A 178 28.35 -7.26 -3.63
C SER A 178 28.49 -5.75 -3.45
N ARG A 179 29.18 -5.35 -2.39
CA ARG A 179 29.50 -3.95 -2.12
C ARG A 179 30.99 -3.78 -1.91
N ILE A 180 31.55 -2.80 -2.61
CA ILE A 180 32.91 -2.31 -2.39
C ILE A 180 32.85 -0.93 -1.75
N SER A 181 33.70 -0.67 -0.77
CA SER A 181 33.78 0.61 -0.07
C SER A 181 35.19 0.90 0.45
N ASN A 182 35.40 2.09 1.02
CA ASN A 182 36.58 2.44 1.81
C ASN A 182 36.33 2.35 3.33
N GLU A 183 35.38 1.52 3.76
CA GLU A 183 35.16 1.26 5.18
C GLU A 183 36.33 0.46 5.78
N PRO A 184 36.86 0.87 6.96
CA PRO A 184 37.95 0.15 7.61
C PRO A 184 37.55 -1.29 7.93
N GLY A 185 38.25 -2.26 7.35
CA GLY A 185 38.04 -3.68 7.61
C GLY A 185 37.01 -4.38 6.71
N THR A 186 36.25 -3.64 5.90
CA THR A 186 35.19 -4.18 5.02
C THR A 186 35.23 -3.54 3.63
N ASN A 187 36.38 -3.63 2.96
CA ASN A 187 36.56 -3.05 1.63
C ASN A 187 35.70 -3.72 0.55
N SER A 188 35.38 -5.01 0.71
CA SER A 188 34.58 -5.78 -0.23
C SER A 188 33.79 -6.84 0.53
N SER A 189 32.50 -6.92 0.28
CA SER A 189 31.60 -7.88 0.93
C SER A 189 30.53 -8.36 -0.06
N VAL A 190 30.14 -9.62 0.05
CA VAL A 190 28.91 -10.13 -0.56
C VAL A 190 27.80 -9.88 0.46
N LEU A 191 26.76 -9.16 0.02
CA LEU A 191 25.63 -8.79 0.87
C LEU A 191 24.52 -9.82 0.76
N GLU A 192 24.23 -10.26 -0.46
CA GLU A 192 23.15 -11.20 -0.76
C GLU A 192 23.55 -12.07 -1.95
N THR A 193 23.14 -13.33 -1.93
CA THR A 193 23.39 -14.27 -3.04
C THR A 193 22.45 -15.46 -2.96
N GLY A 194 22.06 -15.99 -4.11
CA GLY A 194 21.22 -17.18 -4.16
C GLY A 194 20.64 -17.48 -5.53
N ASN A 195 19.74 -18.46 -5.57
CA ASN A 195 18.96 -18.76 -6.76
C ASN A 195 18.10 -17.56 -7.13
N TRP A 196 18.10 -17.22 -8.40
CA TRP A 196 17.29 -16.16 -8.97
C TRP A 196 16.14 -16.77 -9.77
N ASN A 197 14.94 -16.24 -9.58
CA ASN A 197 13.72 -16.75 -10.21
C ASN A 197 13.25 -15.92 -11.41
N GLY A 198 13.95 -14.83 -11.73
CA GLY A 198 13.63 -13.90 -12.83
C GLY A 198 12.99 -12.60 -12.36
N ASP A 199 12.65 -12.48 -11.08
CA ASP A 199 12.04 -11.26 -10.54
C ASP A 199 13.08 -10.14 -10.39
N ASP A 200 12.59 -8.91 -10.31
CA ASP A 200 13.42 -7.75 -9.99
C ASP A 200 14.09 -7.90 -8.63
N ILE A 201 15.31 -7.38 -8.52
CA ILE A 201 16.13 -7.50 -7.31
C ILE A 201 16.22 -6.14 -6.63
N VAL A 202 15.94 -6.10 -5.32
CA VAL A 202 15.95 -4.87 -4.52
C VAL A 202 16.87 -5.05 -3.32
N ILE A 203 17.69 -4.04 -3.02
CA ILE A 203 18.49 -4.01 -1.79
C ILE A 203 18.35 -2.68 -1.07
N ASN A 204 18.12 -2.74 0.24
CA ASN A 204 18.16 -1.58 1.12
C ASN A 204 19.60 -1.05 1.20
N VAL A 205 19.75 0.27 1.09
CA VAL A 205 21.04 0.95 1.19
C VAL A 205 21.04 2.01 2.28
N ASP A 206 20.19 1.92 3.28
CA ASP A 206 20.15 2.81 4.45
C ASP A 206 21.30 2.52 5.43
N GLY A 207 21.49 3.42 6.41
CA GLY A 207 22.45 3.23 7.51
C GLY A 207 23.93 3.30 7.08
N LEU A 208 24.21 3.85 5.91
CA LEU A 208 25.58 4.06 5.42
C LEU A 208 26.14 5.40 5.91
N ASN A 209 27.47 5.52 5.95
CA ASN A 209 28.16 6.66 6.54
C ASN A 209 28.61 7.69 5.50
N ALA A 210 28.41 8.98 5.76
CA ALA A 210 28.76 10.07 4.84
C ALA A 210 30.25 10.21 4.51
N SER A 211 31.14 9.68 5.36
CA SER A 211 32.59 9.78 5.14
C SER A 211 33.13 8.68 4.21
N ARG A 212 32.24 7.87 3.61
CA ARG A 212 32.58 6.69 2.83
C ARG A 212 31.96 6.75 1.43
N TRP A 213 32.53 5.98 0.52
CA TRP A 213 31.91 5.74 -0.80
C TRP A 213 31.50 4.27 -0.89
N TYR A 214 30.40 4.03 -1.60
CA TYR A 214 29.80 2.71 -1.71
C TYR A 214 29.48 2.40 -3.15
N LEU A 215 30.02 1.29 -3.65
CA LEU A 215 29.77 0.80 -4.99
C LEU A 215 29.10 -0.58 -4.90
N TYR A 216 27.82 -0.63 -5.21
CA TYR A 216 27.03 -1.86 -5.23
C TYR A 216 27.11 -2.47 -6.62
N THR A 217 27.39 -3.76 -6.70
CA THR A 217 27.43 -4.51 -7.96
C THR A 217 26.51 -5.70 -7.86
N LEU A 218 25.51 -5.73 -8.73
CA LEU A 218 24.70 -6.90 -9.01
C LEU A 218 25.37 -7.72 -10.12
N PHE A 219 25.46 -9.02 -9.91
CA PHE A 219 25.76 -10.03 -10.92
C PHE A 219 24.56 -10.98 -11.02
N VAL A 220 24.13 -11.28 -12.23
CA VAL A 220 23.11 -12.31 -12.51
C VAL A 220 23.58 -13.21 -13.65
N ASN A 221 23.17 -14.48 -13.62
CA ASN A 221 23.33 -15.39 -14.73
C ASN A 221 22.09 -16.26 -14.94
N ASP A 222 21.96 -16.74 -16.16
CA ASP A 222 20.95 -17.70 -16.58
C ASP A 222 21.44 -19.16 -16.40
N THR A 223 20.56 -20.10 -16.70
CA THR A 223 20.86 -21.55 -16.62
C THR A 223 21.83 -22.05 -17.71
N LEU A 224 22.12 -21.24 -18.72
CA LEU A 224 23.06 -21.54 -19.80
C LEU A 224 24.46 -20.93 -19.54
N GLY A 225 24.61 -20.17 -18.46
CA GLY A 225 25.85 -19.52 -18.02
C GLY A 225 26.10 -18.14 -18.64
N MET A 226 25.16 -17.59 -19.41
CA MET A 226 25.20 -16.20 -19.86
C MET A 226 24.90 -15.28 -18.67
N ASN A 227 25.57 -14.13 -18.61
CA ASN A 227 25.54 -13.27 -17.43
C ASN A 227 25.50 -11.79 -17.79
N ALA A 228 25.06 -11.01 -16.81
CA ALA A 228 25.10 -9.56 -16.84
C ALA A 228 25.49 -9.01 -15.48
N THR A 229 26.03 -7.80 -15.50
CA THR A 229 26.40 -7.05 -14.30
C THR A 229 25.89 -5.63 -14.37
N SER A 230 25.52 -5.08 -13.22
CA SER A 230 25.15 -3.68 -13.07
C SER A 230 25.81 -3.12 -11.82
N THR A 231 26.29 -1.90 -11.91
CA THR A 231 26.96 -1.22 -10.80
C THR A 231 26.26 0.10 -10.51
N VAL A 232 26.00 0.37 -9.24
CA VAL A 232 25.35 1.60 -8.77
C VAL A 232 26.23 2.25 -7.70
N ASN A 233 26.52 3.53 -7.88
CA ASN A 233 27.21 4.33 -6.88
C ASN A 233 26.19 4.90 -5.89
N VAL A 234 26.46 4.72 -4.60
CA VAL A 234 25.68 5.30 -3.50
C VAL A 234 26.55 6.31 -2.78
N THR A 235 26.16 7.57 -2.84
CA THR A 235 26.86 8.69 -2.20
C THR A 235 26.04 9.15 -1.01
N VAL A 236 26.61 9.06 0.18
CA VAL A 236 25.99 9.61 1.39
C VAL A 236 26.59 10.97 1.67
N LEU A 237 25.73 11.97 1.86
CA LEU A 237 26.10 13.33 2.24
C LEU A 237 26.03 13.46 3.75
N ALA A 238 26.83 14.37 4.31
CA ALA A 238 26.70 14.72 5.73
C ALA A 238 25.28 15.20 6.01
N ASP A 239 24.76 14.85 7.18
CA ASP A 239 23.50 15.39 7.66
C ASP A 239 23.62 16.92 7.78
N ILE A 240 22.60 17.63 7.30
CA ILE A 240 22.45 19.09 7.39
C ILE A 240 21.08 19.48 7.95
N THR A 241 20.30 18.49 8.38
CA THR A 241 18.94 18.68 8.87
C THR A 241 18.98 18.86 10.38
N ASN A 242 18.16 19.79 10.89
CA ASN A 242 18.01 19.94 12.33
C ASN A 242 17.05 18.86 12.86
N PRO A 243 17.16 18.51 14.16
CA PRO A 243 16.14 17.73 14.84
C PRO A 243 14.74 18.31 14.63
N ALA A 244 13.76 17.46 14.43
CA ALA A 244 12.36 17.84 14.48
C ALA A 244 11.85 17.76 15.92
N ILE A 245 11.18 18.81 16.39
CA ILE A 245 10.47 18.84 17.67
C ILE A 245 9.09 19.45 17.40
N SER A 246 8.04 18.82 17.93
CA SER A 246 6.67 19.37 17.91
C SER A 246 6.57 20.63 18.77
N SER A 247 5.54 21.44 18.56
CA SER A 247 5.24 22.60 19.42
C SER A 247 3.87 22.37 20.08
N PRO A 248 3.82 21.73 21.26
CA PRO A 248 2.56 21.52 21.98
C PRO A 248 2.01 22.84 22.55
N ASP A 249 0.72 22.88 22.85
CA ASP A 249 0.05 24.06 23.41
C ASP A 249 0.49 24.34 24.86
N ASP A 250 0.37 25.60 25.28
CA ASP A 250 0.54 26.03 26.67
C ASP A 250 -0.45 25.31 27.60
N VAL A 251 -0.02 25.02 28.84
CA VAL A 251 -0.79 24.25 29.81
C VAL A 251 -1.22 25.15 30.98
N SER A 252 -2.51 25.09 31.35
CA SER A 252 -3.02 25.75 32.55
C SER A 252 -3.88 24.81 33.37
N PHE A 253 -3.66 24.75 34.68
CA PHE A 253 -4.40 23.87 35.57
C PHE A 253 -4.40 24.35 37.03
N GLU A 254 -5.32 23.81 37.81
CA GLU A 254 -5.48 24.16 39.22
C GLU A 254 -4.40 23.52 40.09
N PHE A 255 -3.94 24.27 41.08
CA PHE A 255 -2.97 23.79 42.04
C PHE A 255 -3.49 22.56 42.79
N GLY A 256 -2.73 21.46 42.75
CA GLY A 256 -3.08 20.20 43.42
C GLY A 256 -3.67 19.16 42.47
N ASP A 257 -4.08 19.53 41.26
CA ASP A 257 -4.43 18.55 40.24
C ASP A 257 -3.17 17.74 39.81
N THR A 258 -3.40 16.50 39.35
CA THR A 258 -2.35 15.56 38.96
C THR A 258 -2.62 14.95 37.59
N GLY A 259 -1.59 14.42 36.94
CA GLY A 259 -1.69 13.81 35.62
C GLY A 259 -1.45 14.79 34.46
N PHE A 260 -1.01 16.01 34.76
CA PHE A 260 -0.60 16.98 33.75
C PHE A 260 0.86 16.75 33.38
N GLU A 261 1.14 16.83 32.09
CA GLU A 261 2.49 16.75 31.54
C GLU A 261 2.63 17.66 30.33
N VAL A 262 3.86 18.08 30.06
CA VAL A 262 4.25 18.60 28.75
C VAL A 262 4.79 17.45 27.93
N ARG A 263 4.33 17.30 26.69
CA ARG A 263 4.77 16.24 25.79
C ARG A 263 5.21 16.82 24.46
N TRP A 264 6.50 16.70 24.16
CA TRP A 264 7.05 16.97 22.83
C TRP A 264 7.23 15.67 22.09
N ASN A 265 6.78 15.60 20.85
CA ASN A 265 7.23 14.57 19.92
C ASN A 265 8.49 15.06 19.22
N ALA A 266 9.55 14.26 19.23
CA ALA A 266 10.81 14.60 18.59
C ALA A 266 11.32 13.46 17.70
N TYR A 267 12.02 13.84 16.63
CA TYR A 267 12.63 12.93 15.68
C TYR A 267 13.90 13.53 15.11
N ASP A 268 14.94 12.72 15.01
CA ASP A 268 16.17 13.05 14.30
C ASP A 268 16.78 11.75 13.77
N SER A 269 17.43 11.80 12.61
CA SER A 269 18.04 10.61 11.99
C SER A 269 19.38 10.24 12.64
N ASN A 270 20.04 11.20 13.29
CA ASN A 270 21.32 11.08 13.95
C ASN A 270 21.29 11.77 15.34
N PRO A 271 20.40 11.34 16.25
CA PRO A 271 20.17 12.03 17.51
C PRO A 271 21.38 11.96 18.44
N LYS A 272 21.58 12.99 19.26
CA LYS A 272 22.69 13.06 20.24
C LYS A 272 22.24 13.33 21.67
N ASN A 273 21.55 14.43 21.94
CA ASN A 273 21.05 14.72 23.30
C ASN A 273 19.93 15.77 23.24
N TYR A 274 19.26 15.97 24.35
CA TYR A 274 18.39 17.14 24.54
C TYR A 274 18.54 17.70 25.95
N SER A 275 18.18 18.97 26.11
CA SER A 275 18.12 19.66 27.39
C SER A 275 16.79 20.35 27.55
N ILE A 276 16.28 20.36 28.78
CA ILE A 276 15.11 21.14 29.18
C ILE A 276 15.56 22.15 30.22
N GLU A 277 15.38 23.42 29.89
CA GLU A 277 15.62 24.55 30.77
C GLU A 277 14.29 25.15 31.23
N VAL A 278 14.18 25.44 32.53
CA VAL A 278 12.95 25.99 33.11
C VAL A 278 13.19 27.39 33.63
N LEU A 279 12.41 28.34 33.11
CA LEU A 279 12.36 29.70 33.62
C LEU A 279 11.17 29.85 34.58
N ILE A 280 11.47 30.16 35.83
CA ILE A 280 10.46 30.45 36.85
C ILE A 280 10.13 31.94 36.80
N HIS A 281 8.95 32.30 36.29
CA HIS A 281 8.48 33.69 36.30
C HIS A 281 7.91 34.07 37.66
N PHE A 282 7.16 33.14 38.24
CA PHE A 282 6.54 33.27 39.56
C PHE A 282 6.40 31.89 40.20
N ASN A 283 6.63 31.79 41.50
CA ASN A 283 6.49 30.56 42.27
C ASN A 283 6.17 30.90 43.72
N ASP A 284 4.99 30.50 44.19
CA ASP A 284 4.55 30.58 45.57
C ASP A 284 4.80 29.24 46.28
N THR A 285 5.88 29.18 47.04
CA THR A 285 6.29 27.98 47.80
C THR A 285 5.55 27.82 49.13
N ILE A 286 4.69 28.78 49.49
CA ILE A 286 3.93 28.80 50.74
C ILE A 286 2.50 28.31 50.53
N TYR A 287 1.93 28.53 49.34
CA TYR A 287 0.61 28.03 48.99
C TYR A 287 0.54 26.49 49.09
N GLY A 288 -0.46 25.98 49.80
CA GLY A 288 -0.61 24.53 50.06
C GLY A 288 0.35 23.95 51.11
N THR A 289 1.16 24.77 51.80
CA THR A 289 2.02 24.27 52.89
C THR A 289 1.19 23.77 54.08
N GLY A 290 1.42 22.52 54.49
CA GLY A 290 0.70 21.87 55.59
C GLY A 290 -0.02 20.57 55.22
N GLN A 291 -0.13 20.26 53.91
CA GLN A 291 -0.71 19.00 53.45
C GLN A 291 0.14 17.80 53.89
N LEU A 292 -0.48 16.84 54.58
CA LEU A 292 0.23 15.72 55.22
C LEU A 292 0.73 14.64 54.24
N ASN A 293 0.21 14.61 53.00
CA ASN A 293 0.45 13.53 52.04
C ASN A 293 0.95 14.00 50.66
N ARG A 294 1.28 15.29 50.49
CA ARG A 294 1.76 15.84 49.21
C ARG A 294 3.04 16.63 49.41
N THR A 295 4.02 16.38 48.54
CA THR A 295 5.29 17.10 48.53
C THR A 295 5.37 17.95 47.27
N PHE A 296 5.39 19.26 47.43
CA PHE A 296 5.56 20.19 46.32
C PHE A 296 7.05 20.56 46.13
N HIS A 297 7.46 20.83 44.89
CA HIS A 297 8.82 21.17 44.53
C HIS A 297 8.89 22.20 43.39
N SER A 298 10.03 22.87 43.29
CA SER A 298 10.35 23.67 42.10
C SER A 298 10.80 22.76 40.97
N PRO A 299 10.53 23.12 39.70
CA PRO A 299 11.07 22.39 38.57
C PRO A 299 12.60 22.59 38.49
N LEU A 300 13.29 21.61 37.92
CA LEU A 300 14.75 21.63 37.73
C LEU A 300 15.10 21.47 36.26
N ASN A 301 16.15 22.15 35.82
CA ASN A 301 16.74 21.91 34.51
C ASN A 301 17.29 20.49 34.46
N PHE A 302 17.16 19.83 33.31
CA PHE A 302 17.79 18.54 33.10
C PHE A 302 18.30 18.40 31.67
N SER A 303 19.26 17.51 31.50
CA SER A 303 19.73 17.08 30.19
C SER A 303 19.77 15.57 30.14
N GLN A 304 19.36 15.03 28.99
CA GLN A 304 19.42 13.61 28.74
C GLN A 304 20.44 13.34 27.62
N PRO A 305 21.50 12.55 27.89
CA PRO A 305 22.36 12.06 26.84
C PRO A 305 21.60 11.02 26.00
N ASP A 306 21.88 11.01 24.69
CA ASP A 306 21.49 9.99 23.71
C ASP A 306 19.99 9.63 23.75
N TRP A 307 19.18 10.44 23.07
CA TRP A 307 17.78 10.11 22.84
C TRP A 307 17.67 9.16 21.64
N ILE A 308 17.37 7.89 21.90
CA ILE A 308 17.26 6.86 20.86
C ILE A 308 15.77 6.54 20.69
N PHE A 309 15.15 7.19 19.72
CA PHE A 309 13.79 6.84 19.33
C PHE A 309 13.75 5.83 18.20
N ALA A 310 12.56 5.27 17.98
CA ALA A 310 12.34 4.37 16.86
C ALA A 310 12.47 5.17 15.56
N ASN A 311 13.37 4.74 14.69
CA ASN A 311 13.46 5.30 13.35
C ASN A 311 12.43 4.64 12.43
N PRO A 312 11.73 5.39 11.57
CA PRO A 312 11.78 6.84 11.35
C PRO A 312 10.72 7.64 12.14
N ASP A 313 9.93 7.01 13.01
CA ASP A 313 8.72 7.62 13.61
C ASP A 313 9.02 8.60 14.76
N GLY A 314 10.22 8.56 15.33
CA GLY A 314 10.57 9.37 16.49
C GLY A 314 9.93 8.86 17.78
N GLY A 315 9.77 9.76 18.75
CA GLY A 315 9.26 9.41 20.07
C GLY A 315 8.93 10.62 20.94
N ASP A 316 8.26 10.35 22.05
CA ASP A 316 7.77 11.38 22.96
C ASP A 316 8.76 11.66 24.10
N ILE A 317 9.00 12.94 24.34
CA ILE A 317 9.70 13.48 25.50
C ILE A 317 8.64 14.11 26.40
N SER A 318 8.37 13.46 27.54
CA SER A 318 7.39 13.93 28.52
C SER A 318 8.05 14.50 29.78
N VAL A 319 7.46 15.57 30.30
CA VAL A 319 7.79 16.17 31.60
C VAL A 319 6.53 16.24 32.44
N SER A 320 6.50 15.49 33.54
CA SER A 320 5.41 15.56 34.52
C SER A 320 5.42 16.92 35.22
N LEU A 321 4.23 17.50 35.37
CA LEU A 321 3.97 18.76 36.08
C LEU A 321 3.41 18.53 37.49
N ASP A 322 3.34 17.27 37.93
CA ASP A 322 2.78 16.91 39.24
C ASP A 322 3.68 17.41 40.36
N GLY A 323 3.05 17.92 41.43
CA GLY A 323 3.79 18.39 42.60
C GLY A 323 4.58 19.68 42.36
N LEU A 324 4.36 20.40 41.26
CA LEU A 324 4.91 21.74 41.13
C LEU A 324 4.18 22.73 42.05
N PHE A 325 4.92 23.70 42.56
CA PHE A 325 4.34 24.81 43.31
C PHE A 325 3.39 25.66 42.44
N LEU A 326 2.52 26.43 43.08
CA LEU A 326 1.68 27.41 42.40
C LEU A 326 2.58 28.44 41.71
N GLY A 327 2.37 28.72 40.42
CA GLY A 327 3.32 29.54 39.70
C GLY A 327 3.14 29.60 38.19
N ASN A 328 3.99 30.42 37.57
CA ASN A 328 4.11 30.56 36.12
C ASN A 328 5.52 30.15 35.69
N TYR A 329 5.60 29.20 34.77
CA TYR A 329 6.84 28.59 34.32
C TYR A 329 6.93 28.59 32.79
N THR A 330 8.14 28.67 32.24
CA THR A 330 8.38 28.35 30.83
C THR A 330 9.36 27.19 30.78
N PHE A 331 8.95 26.09 30.16
CA PHE A 331 9.82 24.94 29.88
C PHE A 331 10.29 25.04 28.45
N SER A 332 11.60 25.14 28.25
CA SER A 332 12.23 25.23 26.93
C SER A 332 13.04 23.97 26.65
N ILE A 333 12.64 23.21 25.63
CA ILE A 333 13.40 22.07 25.14
C ILE A 333 14.37 22.53 24.05
N THR A 334 15.57 21.96 24.04
CA THR A 334 16.52 22.05 22.92
C THR A 334 17.06 20.66 22.62
N ALA A 335 16.84 20.18 21.41
CA ALA A 335 17.39 18.92 20.93
C ALA A 335 18.62 19.16 20.05
N PHE A 336 19.56 18.23 20.11
CA PHE A 336 20.84 18.24 19.41
C PHE A 336 21.03 16.92 18.67
N ASP A 337 21.57 17.00 17.45
CA ASP A 337 22.05 15.86 16.68
C ASP A 337 23.58 15.65 16.87
N ILE A 338 24.15 14.61 16.27
CA ILE A 338 25.60 14.33 16.35
C ILE A 338 26.46 15.34 15.55
N PHE A 339 25.84 16.08 14.62
CA PHE A 339 26.47 17.10 13.79
C PHE A 339 26.40 18.50 14.41
N ASN A 340 25.83 18.63 15.62
CA ASN A 340 25.54 19.86 16.36
C ASN A 340 24.52 20.79 15.71
N HIS A 341 23.63 20.28 14.87
CA HIS A 341 22.38 20.95 14.53
C HIS A 341 21.42 20.89 15.71
N THR A 342 20.55 21.91 15.78
CA THR A 342 19.70 22.14 16.94
C THR A 342 18.34 22.67 16.57
N THR A 343 17.34 22.24 17.31
CA THR A 343 15.99 22.82 17.31
C THR A 343 15.55 23.03 18.74
N SER A 344 14.77 24.08 18.98
CA SER A 344 14.21 24.39 20.29
C SER A 344 12.72 24.69 20.18
N ASP A 345 12.01 24.41 21.26
CA ASP A 345 10.61 24.77 21.46
C ASP A 345 10.41 25.18 22.93
N SER A 346 9.33 25.92 23.23
CA SER A 346 9.03 26.32 24.60
C SER A 346 7.53 26.32 24.88
N VAL A 347 7.16 25.88 26.08
CA VAL A 347 5.78 25.79 26.53
C VAL A 347 5.61 26.59 27.82
N PHE A 348 4.59 27.43 27.89
CA PHE A 348 4.23 28.18 29.08
C PHE A 348 3.24 27.37 29.94
N ILE A 349 3.50 27.38 31.25
CA ILE A 349 2.72 26.65 32.25
C ILE A 349 2.20 27.63 33.29
N GLU A 350 0.88 27.66 33.49
CA GLU A 350 0.19 28.44 34.52
C GLU A 350 -0.49 27.51 35.52
N ILE A 351 0.00 27.49 36.75
CA ILE A 351 -0.60 26.80 37.88
C ILE A 351 -1.28 27.84 38.75
N TYR A 352 -2.61 27.86 38.73
CA TYR A 352 -3.42 28.87 39.42
C TYR A 352 -4.07 28.30 40.70
N PRO A 353 -4.47 29.16 41.65
CA PRO A 353 -5.07 28.69 42.90
C PRO A 353 -6.29 27.79 42.65
N ASP A 354 -6.41 26.74 43.45
CA ASP A 354 -7.66 25.99 43.53
C ASP A 354 -8.73 26.88 44.19
N ILE A 355 -9.81 27.13 43.46
CA ILE A 355 -10.96 27.92 43.90
C ILE A 355 -12.23 27.09 43.99
N ARG A 356 -12.15 25.78 43.74
CA ARG A 356 -13.28 24.88 43.88
C ARG A 356 -13.55 24.64 45.37
N ALA A 357 -14.83 24.40 45.68
CA ALA A 357 -15.21 23.97 47.01
C ALA A 357 -15.10 22.44 47.08
N PRO A 358 -14.82 21.86 48.26
CA PRO A 358 -14.82 20.42 48.44
C PRO A 358 -16.14 19.83 47.97
N VAL A 359 -16.06 18.80 47.15
CA VAL A 359 -17.23 18.05 46.69
C VAL A 359 -17.49 16.93 47.69
N ILE A 360 -18.69 16.92 48.25
CA ILE A 360 -19.16 15.82 49.09
C ILE A 360 -20.17 15.04 48.28
N ASP A 361 -19.86 13.78 48.00
CA ASP A 361 -20.78 12.83 47.38
C ASP A 361 -21.36 11.94 48.48
N ALA A 362 -22.68 11.98 48.63
CA ALA A 362 -23.38 11.17 49.60
C ALA A 362 -23.88 9.91 48.90
N ASP A 363 -23.61 8.74 49.49
CA ASP A 363 -24.24 7.51 49.03
C ASP A 363 -25.77 7.60 49.17
N ASP A 364 -26.48 6.74 48.42
CA ASP A 364 -27.93 6.64 48.44
C ASP A 364 -28.50 6.55 49.86
N ASP A 365 -29.73 7.09 50.04
CA ASP A 365 -30.44 7.05 51.30
C ASP A 365 -30.53 5.62 51.87
N LEU A 366 -30.02 5.44 53.10
CA LEU A 366 -30.04 4.16 53.79
C LEU A 366 -31.44 3.87 54.39
N VAL A 367 -32.07 2.78 53.96
CA VAL A 367 -33.32 2.25 54.54
C VAL A 367 -33.07 0.87 55.14
N TYR A 368 -33.41 0.67 56.42
CA TYR A 368 -33.30 -0.63 57.09
C TYR A 368 -34.40 -0.86 58.14
N GLU A 369 -34.61 -2.13 58.48
CA GLU A 369 -35.65 -2.62 59.41
C GLU A 369 -35.19 -2.54 60.88
N GLU A 370 -36.15 -2.33 61.79
CA GLU A 370 -35.89 -2.23 63.23
C GLU A 370 -35.20 -3.51 63.77
N GLY A 371 -34.07 -3.35 64.46
CA GLY A 371 -33.33 -4.44 65.11
C GLY A 371 -32.18 -5.04 64.29
N TYR A 372 -31.97 -4.59 63.04
CA TYR A 372 -30.83 -5.01 62.23
C TYR A 372 -29.58 -4.14 62.54
N THR A 373 -28.39 -4.74 62.52
CA THR A 373 -27.11 -4.09 62.81
C THR A 373 -26.13 -4.24 61.65
N GLY A 374 -25.11 -3.37 61.59
CA GLY A 374 -24.04 -3.45 60.58
C GLY A 374 -24.22 -2.55 59.34
N TYR A 375 -25.21 -1.66 59.33
CA TYR A 375 -25.33 -0.63 58.28
C TYR A 375 -24.46 0.57 58.60
N ASN A 376 -23.74 1.05 57.58
CA ASN A 376 -22.92 2.25 57.65
C ASN A 376 -23.44 3.25 56.61
N ILE A 377 -23.31 4.54 56.92
CA ILE A 377 -23.43 5.62 55.94
C ILE A 377 -22.00 6.02 55.60
N THR A 378 -21.71 6.13 54.31
CA THR A 378 -20.42 6.55 53.78
C THR A 378 -20.60 7.82 52.97
N TRP A 379 -19.58 8.68 53.01
CA TRP A 379 -19.50 9.89 52.20
C TRP A 379 -18.18 9.83 51.44
N GLY A 380 -18.25 10.06 50.13
CA GLY A 380 -17.10 10.42 49.33
C GLY A 380 -16.79 11.90 49.53
N THR A 381 -15.51 12.24 49.66
CA THR A 381 -15.05 13.63 49.62
C THR A 381 -13.97 13.75 48.56
N GLU A 382 -14.14 14.68 47.63
CA GLU A 382 -13.15 15.01 46.60
C GLU A 382 -12.76 16.48 46.76
N GLU A 383 -11.46 16.72 46.89
CA GLU A 383 -10.85 18.04 47.07
C GLU A 383 -9.40 17.95 46.57
N ASN A 384 -9.00 18.86 45.68
CA ASN A 384 -7.69 18.82 45.03
C ASN A 384 -6.62 19.54 45.86
N ASN A 385 -7.03 20.45 46.75
CA ASN A 385 -6.19 21.13 47.73
C ASN A 385 -6.71 20.98 49.18
N PRO A 386 -6.77 19.75 49.74
CA PRO A 386 -7.32 19.54 51.08
C PRO A 386 -6.30 20.00 52.13
N LEU A 387 -6.65 21.06 52.87
CA LEU A 387 -5.85 21.59 53.99
C LEU A 387 -6.13 20.87 55.31
#